data_AF-A0A7Y6MHB1-F1
#
_entry.id   AF-A0A7Y6MHB1-F1
#
_cell.length_a   1.000
_cell.length_b   1.000
_cell.length_c   1.000
_cell.angle_alpha   90.00
_cell.angle_beta   90.00
_cell.angle_gamma   90.00
#
_symmetry.space_group_name_H-M   'P 1'
#
loop_
_entity.id
_entity.type
_entity.pdbx_description
1 polymer ?
#
loop_
_entity_poly.entity_id
_entity_poly.type
_entity_poly.pdbx_seq_one_letter_code
_entity_poly.pdbx_strand_id
1 'polypeptide(L)'
;MTTGKGTPRDDLVTMLAVDVGKLGARVDNVSAKVSDIERQVGELAPVAGTVSELRDRITAIADTLTRMNNRNSGGEPQKTWSWTGMSPEEHAERLDELQSWVAEVLVPQYGDYLRDQTLKPCWPHHPAAVNELAWLYVEWFNAYLAEERRTRDAADWHDRWLPGVITRMKVVFRGCPHDPGE
;
A
#
# COMPACT_ATOMS: atom_id res chain seq x y z
N MET A 1 29.67 -13.54 90.64
CA MET A 1 29.85 -12.08 90.53
C MET A 1 30.63 -11.83 89.25
N THR A 2 30.19 -11.10 88.23
CA THR A 2 28.98 -10.33 87.93
C THR A 2 29.05 -10.18 86.41
N THR A 3 28.14 -10.81 85.68
CA THR A 3 27.94 -10.55 84.26
C THR A 3 27.42 -9.12 84.13
N GLY A 4 28.29 -8.22 83.64
CA GLY A 4 27.96 -6.81 83.42
C GLY A 4 26.86 -6.70 82.36
N LYS A 5 25.68 -6.28 82.80
CA LYS A 5 24.53 -5.99 81.94
C LYS A 5 24.84 -4.64 81.25
N GLY A 6 25.12 -4.68 79.94
CA GLY A 6 25.41 -3.49 79.14
C GLY A 6 24.33 -2.42 79.29
N THR A 7 24.74 -1.15 79.24
CA THR A 7 23.81 -0.02 79.37
C THR A 7 22.90 0.03 78.14
N PRO A 8 21.61 0.42 78.22
CA PRO A 8 20.70 0.46 77.07
C PRO A 8 21.19 1.29 75.86
N ARG A 9 22.12 2.23 76.09
CA ARG A 9 22.82 2.98 75.04
C ARG A 9 23.80 2.12 74.24
N ASP A 10 24.51 1.20 74.89
CA ASP A 10 25.50 0.33 74.23
C ASP A 10 24.80 -0.67 73.30
N ASP A 11 23.62 -1.16 73.70
CA ASP A 11 22.78 -2.02 72.88
C ASP A 11 22.26 -1.28 71.63
N LEU A 12 21.84 -0.02 71.76
CA LEU A 12 21.40 0.83 70.64
C LEU A 12 22.53 1.15 69.66
N VAL A 13 23.73 1.45 70.16
CA VAL A 13 24.91 1.70 69.32
C VAL A 13 25.29 0.43 68.55
N THR A 14 25.21 -0.73 69.20
CA THR A 14 25.50 -2.02 68.56
C THR A 14 24.48 -2.33 67.46
N MET A 15 23.19 -2.08 67.71
CA MET A 15 22.13 -2.27 66.71
C MET A 15 22.31 -1.33 65.50
N LEU A 16 22.63 -0.05 65.75
CA LEU A 16 22.89 0.92 64.69
C LEU A 16 24.12 0.54 63.85
N ALA A 17 25.19 0.05 64.48
CA ALA A 17 26.38 -0.43 63.78
C ALA A 17 26.06 -1.62 62.86
N VAL A 18 25.21 -2.55 63.32
CA VAL A 18 24.72 -3.67 62.50
C VAL A 18 23.89 -3.17 61.32
N ASP A 19 22.99 -2.22 61.53
CA ASP A 19 22.14 -1.70 60.44
C ASP A 19 22.92 -0.85 59.44
N VAL A 20 23.92 -0.09 59.88
CA VAL A 20 24.89 0.58 59.00
C VAL A 20 25.68 -0.43 58.17
N GLY A 21 26.11 -1.55 58.77
CA GLY A 21 26.77 -2.64 58.04
C GLY A 21 25.86 -3.29 56.98
N LYS A 22 24.58 -3.53 57.31
CA LYS A 22 23.58 -4.02 56.34
C LYS A 22 23.32 -3.03 55.21
N LEU A 23 23.25 -1.74 55.52
CA LEU A 23 23.12 -0.66 54.53
C LEU A 23 24.34 -0.61 53.60
N GLY A 24 25.55 -0.71 54.15
CA GLY A 24 26.79 -0.80 53.36
C GLY A 24 26.76 -1.97 52.38
N ALA A 25 26.44 -3.18 52.87
CA ALA A 25 26.32 -4.36 52.01
C ALA A 25 25.23 -4.21 50.91
N ARG A 26 24.12 -3.52 51.21
CA ARG A 26 23.10 -3.20 50.20
C ARG A 26 23.58 -2.20 49.16
N VAL A 27 24.33 -1.17 49.58
CA VAL A 27 24.94 -0.18 48.67
C VAL A 27 25.94 -0.86 47.74
N ASP A 28 26.81 -1.72 48.27
CA ASP A 28 27.80 -2.45 47.46
C ASP A 28 27.11 -3.37 46.44
N ASN A 29 26.06 -4.08 46.85
CA ASN A 29 25.27 -4.92 45.94
C ASN A 29 24.55 -4.11 44.86
N VAL A 30 23.99 -2.94 45.19
CA VAL A 30 23.36 -2.05 44.19
C VAL A 30 24.41 -1.50 43.24
N SER A 31 25.58 -1.09 43.73
CA SER A 31 26.67 -0.57 42.90
C SER A 31 27.20 -1.63 41.92
N ALA A 32 27.33 -2.88 42.37
CA ALA A 32 27.66 -4.02 41.51
C ALA A 32 26.59 -4.25 40.43
N LYS A 33 25.29 -4.19 40.79
CA LYS A 33 24.19 -4.32 39.81
C LYS A 33 24.15 -3.19 38.79
N VAL A 34 24.41 -1.95 39.22
CA VAL A 34 24.50 -0.80 38.30
C VAL A 34 25.64 -1.01 37.31
N SER A 35 26.80 -1.44 37.78
CA SER A 35 27.97 -1.71 36.93
C SER A 35 27.69 -2.81 35.90
N ASP A 36 26.95 -3.86 36.29
CA ASP A 36 26.57 -4.93 35.37
C ASP A 36 25.52 -4.46 34.34
N ILE A 37 24.54 -3.64 34.74
CA ILE A 37 23.57 -3.03 33.82
C ILE A 37 24.27 -2.11 32.82
N GLU A 38 25.22 -1.28 33.27
CA GLU A 38 26.01 -0.40 32.39
C GLU A 38 26.79 -1.22 31.34
N ARG A 39 27.37 -2.35 31.74
CA ARG A 39 28.02 -3.29 30.83
C ARG A 39 27.02 -3.87 29.82
N GLN A 40 25.87 -4.37 30.27
CA GLN A 40 24.84 -4.95 29.40
C GLN A 40 24.29 -3.91 28.40
N VAL A 41 24.09 -2.66 28.83
CA VAL A 41 23.69 -1.55 27.94
C VAL A 41 24.77 -1.28 26.90
N GLY A 42 26.06 -1.30 27.29
CA GLY A 42 27.18 -1.17 26.36
C GLY A 42 27.22 -2.28 25.30
N GLU A 43 26.85 -3.51 25.68
CA GLU A 43 26.77 -4.66 24.76
C GLU A 43 25.57 -4.59 23.80
N LEU A 44 24.45 -3.99 24.21
CA LEU A 44 23.24 -3.85 23.39
C LEU A 44 23.30 -2.67 22.41
N ALA A 45 24.07 -1.62 22.71
CA ALA A 45 24.24 -0.45 21.84
C ALA A 45 24.64 -0.79 20.38
N PRO A 46 25.64 -1.64 20.10
CA PRO A 46 26.00 -2.02 18.72
C PRO A 46 24.92 -2.84 18.00
N VAL A 47 24.14 -3.63 18.75
CA VAL A 47 23.02 -4.41 18.19
C VAL A 47 21.93 -3.46 17.71
N ALA A 48 21.58 -2.46 18.50
CA ALA A 48 20.63 -1.42 18.10
C ALA A 48 21.10 -0.66 16.83
N GLY A 49 22.40 -0.38 16.73
CA GLY A 49 23.01 0.20 15.53
C GLY A 49 22.83 -0.68 14.30
N THR A 50 23.15 -1.97 14.42
CA THR A 50 22.98 -2.95 13.32
C THR A 50 21.53 -3.07 12.86
N VAL A 51 20.57 -3.07 13.80
CA VAL A 51 19.13 -3.13 13.47
C VAL A 51 18.69 -1.88 12.71
N SER A 52 19.16 -0.70 13.11
CA SER A 52 18.86 0.54 12.37
C SER A 52 19.42 0.49 10.95
N GLU A 53 20.67 0.07 10.80
CA GLU A 53 21.30 -0.05 9.47
C GLU A 53 20.57 -1.06 8.58
N LEU A 54 20.17 -2.22 9.13
CA LEU A 54 19.42 -3.22 8.39
C LEU A 54 18.05 -2.68 7.96
N ARG A 55 17.34 -1.96 8.84
CA ARG A 55 16.07 -1.30 8.50
C ARG A 55 16.26 -0.34 7.33
N ASP A 56 17.28 0.50 7.38
CA ASP A 56 17.54 1.50 6.34
C ASP A 56 17.89 0.83 5.00
N ARG A 57 18.65 -0.28 5.02
CA ARG A 57 18.90 -1.12 3.83
C ARG A 57 17.63 -1.77 3.27
N ILE A 58 16.75 -2.29 4.13
CA ILE A 58 15.46 -2.87 3.71
C ILE A 58 14.58 -1.81 3.04
N THR A 59 14.50 -0.60 3.61
CA THR A 59 13.77 0.51 3.00
C THR A 59 14.34 0.87 1.62
N ALA A 60 15.66 0.94 1.48
CA ALA A 60 16.30 1.22 0.19
C ALA A 60 16.05 0.13 -0.87
N ILE A 61 16.01 -1.15 -0.45
CA ILE A 61 15.65 -2.27 -1.33
C ILE A 61 14.18 -2.14 -1.75
N ALA A 62 13.27 -1.88 -0.82
CA ALA A 62 11.85 -1.69 -1.11
C ALA A 62 11.63 -0.55 -2.12
N ASP A 63 12.25 0.61 -1.93
CA ASP A 63 12.17 1.74 -2.87
C ASP A 63 12.73 1.40 -4.26
N THR A 64 13.78 0.58 -4.30
CA THR A 64 14.37 0.13 -5.56
C THR A 64 13.45 -0.86 -6.28
N LEU A 65 12.84 -1.79 -5.55
CA LEU A 65 11.85 -2.71 -6.08
C LEU A 65 10.61 -1.96 -6.59
N THR A 66 10.09 -0.97 -5.86
CA THR A 66 8.99 -0.13 -6.34
C THR A 66 9.36 0.60 -7.62
N ARG A 67 10.56 1.18 -7.72
CA ARG A 67 11.03 1.83 -8.95
C ARG A 67 11.19 0.86 -10.12
N MET A 68 11.75 -0.32 -9.87
CA MET A 68 11.89 -1.36 -10.90
C MET A 68 10.53 -1.88 -11.37
N ASN A 69 9.61 -2.14 -10.44
CA ASN A 69 8.26 -2.54 -10.74
C ASN A 69 7.57 -1.47 -11.60
N ASN A 70 7.63 -0.19 -11.22
CA ASN A 70 7.03 0.89 -12.01
C ASN A 70 7.64 1.06 -13.40
N ARG A 71 8.92 0.70 -13.59
CA ARG A 71 9.59 0.72 -14.90
C ARG A 71 9.24 -0.50 -15.76
N ASN A 72 9.04 -1.66 -15.14
CA ASN A 72 8.70 -2.93 -15.77
C ASN A 72 7.19 -3.25 -15.65
N SER A 73 6.36 -2.30 -15.26
CA SER A 73 4.89 -2.46 -15.24
C SER A 73 4.28 -2.56 -16.64
N GLY A 74 5.14 -2.50 -17.66
CA GLY A 74 4.84 -2.81 -19.05
C GLY A 74 4.25 -4.21 -19.17
N GLY A 75 2.93 -4.36 -19.29
CA GLY A 75 2.34 -5.64 -19.67
C GLY A 75 2.66 -5.98 -21.13
N GLU A 76 2.51 -7.26 -21.51
CA GLU A 76 2.47 -7.60 -22.93
C GLU A 76 1.31 -6.83 -23.62
N PRO A 77 1.46 -6.43 -24.90
CA PRO A 77 0.38 -5.81 -25.64
C PRO A 77 -0.90 -6.64 -25.57
N GLN A 78 -1.97 -6.02 -25.09
CA GLN A 78 -3.28 -6.64 -24.97
C GLN A 78 -3.87 -6.85 -26.36
N LYS A 79 -4.45 -8.03 -26.55
CA LYS A 79 -5.25 -8.34 -27.75
C LYS A 79 -6.68 -7.90 -27.53
N THR A 80 -7.35 -7.53 -28.61
CA THR A 80 -8.78 -7.21 -28.59
C THR A 80 -9.58 -8.37 -28.01
N TRP A 81 -10.47 -8.07 -27.08
CA TRP A 81 -11.30 -9.08 -26.43
C TRP A 81 -12.38 -9.62 -27.38
N SER A 82 -12.49 -10.95 -27.45
CA SER A 82 -13.52 -11.64 -28.23
C SER A 82 -14.61 -12.19 -27.32
N TRP A 83 -15.60 -11.36 -27.00
CA TRP A 83 -16.69 -11.69 -26.09
C TRP A 83 -17.48 -12.97 -26.47
N THR A 84 -17.55 -13.31 -27.75
CA THR A 84 -18.31 -14.48 -28.26
C THR A 84 -17.66 -15.83 -27.95
N GLY A 85 -16.36 -15.85 -27.63
CA GLY A 85 -15.61 -17.08 -27.37
C GLY A 85 -15.34 -17.35 -25.88
N MET A 86 -15.76 -16.43 -25.00
CA MET A 86 -15.47 -16.48 -23.57
C MET A 86 -16.46 -17.39 -22.83
N SER A 87 -15.99 -18.02 -21.75
CA SER A 87 -16.90 -18.65 -20.79
C SER A 87 -17.70 -17.57 -20.04
N PRO A 88 -18.85 -17.91 -19.41
CA PRO A 88 -19.59 -16.96 -18.59
C PRO A 88 -18.75 -16.33 -17.46
N GLU A 89 -17.86 -17.11 -16.84
CA GLU A 89 -16.96 -16.65 -15.79
C GLU A 89 -15.93 -15.66 -16.32
N GLU A 90 -15.30 -15.98 -17.46
CA GLU A 90 -14.31 -15.13 -18.10
C GLU A 90 -14.94 -13.82 -18.62
N HIS A 91 -16.19 -13.90 -19.12
CA HIS A 91 -16.97 -12.72 -19.49
C HIS A 91 -17.23 -11.82 -18.28
N ALA A 92 -17.63 -12.39 -17.13
CA ALA A 92 -17.90 -11.63 -15.92
C ALA A 92 -16.62 -10.94 -15.39
N GLU A 93 -15.49 -11.65 -15.39
CA GLU A 93 -14.18 -11.10 -14.98
C GLU A 93 -13.77 -9.92 -15.87
N ARG A 94 -13.86 -10.06 -17.19
CA ARG A 94 -13.50 -8.97 -18.13
C ARG A 94 -14.44 -7.77 -18.02
N LEU A 95 -15.72 -8.02 -17.73
CA LEU A 95 -16.68 -6.94 -17.52
C LEU A 95 -16.41 -6.19 -16.20
N ASP A 96 -15.97 -6.89 -15.15
CA ASP A 96 -15.57 -6.29 -13.88
C ASP A 96 -14.27 -5.46 -14.03
N GLU A 97 -13.29 -5.98 -14.75
CA GLU A 97 -12.06 -5.26 -15.13
C GLU A 97 -12.41 -3.98 -15.90
N LEU A 98 -13.31 -4.06 -16.88
CA LEU A 98 -13.74 -2.91 -17.66
C LEU A 98 -14.49 -1.87 -16.82
N GLN A 99 -15.36 -2.32 -15.90
CA GLN A 99 -16.05 -1.43 -14.98
C GLN A 99 -15.09 -0.68 -14.07
N SER A 100 -14.09 -1.38 -13.54
CA SER A 100 -13.04 -0.80 -12.71
C SER A 100 -12.26 0.25 -13.48
N TRP A 101 -11.82 -0.05 -14.71
CA TRP A 101 -11.15 0.92 -15.56
C TRP A 101 -12.03 2.14 -15.88
N VAL A 102 -13.32 1.93 -16.17
CA VAL A 102 -14.24 3.04 -16.43
C VAL A 102 -14.35 3.97 -15.21
N ALA A 103 -14.49 3.38 -14.01
CA ALA A 103 -14.68 4.11 -12.76
C ALA A 103 -13.40 4.82 -12.27
N GLU A 104 -12.23 4.21 -12.46
CA GLU A 104 -10.96 4.67 -11.89
C GLU A 104 -10.13 5.51 -12.88
N VAL A 105 -10.30 5.29 -14.18
CA VAL A 105 -9.51 5.94 -15.23
C VAL A 105 -10.39 6.77 -16.15
N LEU A 106 -11.35 6.16 -16.84
CA LEU A 106 -12.07 6.83 -17.93
C LEU A 106 -12.88 8.04 -17.41
N VAL A 107 -13.70 7.84 -16.38
CA VAL A 107 -14.53 8.91 -15.83
C VAL A 107 -13.70 9.97 -15.09
N PRO A 108 -12.77 9.63 -14.18
CA PRO A 108 -12.02 10.65 -13.44
C PRO A 108 -11.11 11.50 -14.33
N GLN A 109 -10.51 10.91 -15.38
CA GLN A 109 -9.53 11.62 -16.22
C GLN A 109 -10.17 12.25 -17.46
N TYR A 110 -11.24 11.68 -17.99
CA TYR A 110 -11.85 12.08 -19.27
C TYR A 110 -13.33 12.44 -19.17
N GLY A 111 -13.87 12.56 -17.94
CA GLY A 111 -15.28 12.89 -17.71
C GLY A 111 -15.76 14.16 -18.42
N ASP A 112 -14.87 15.13 -18.65
CA ASP A 112 -15.19 16.34 -19.40
C ASP A 112 -15.54 16.07 -20.88
N TYR A 113 -15.00 15.03 -21.48
CA TYR A 113 -15.35 14.58 -22.84
C TYR A 113 -16.63 13.74 -22.87
N LEU A 114 -17.02 13.17 -21.72
CA LEU A 114 -18.19 12.30 -21.56
C LEU A 114 -19.46 13.05 -21.14
N ARG A 115 -19.42 14.38 -21.15
CA ARG A 115 -20.58 15.25 -20.88
C ARG A 115 -21.76 14.88 -21.82
N ASP A 116 -22.96 15.32 -21.45
CA ASP A 116 -24.23 15.04 -22.14
C ASP A 116 -24.72 13.57 -22.09
N GLN A 117 -24.52 12.89 -20.96
CA GLN A 117 -24.97 11.51 -20.74
C GLN A 117 -24.42 10.51 -21.79
N THR A 118 -23.24 10.78 -22.35
CA THR A 118 -22.64 9.93 -23.37
C THR A 118 -22.31 8.54 -22.84
N LEU A 119 -22.04 8.42 -21.54
CA LEU A 119 -21.86 7.16 -20.83
C LEU A 119 -22.97 7.03 -19.77
N LYS A 120 -24.04 6.31 -20.10
CA LYS A 120 -25.15 6.06 -19.17
C LYS A 120 -24.79 4.94 -18.17
N PRO A 121 -25.27 4.97 -16.91
CA PRO A 121 -25.00 3.90 -15.93
C PRO A 121 -25.43 2.50 -16.38
N CYS A 122 -26.41 2.41 -17.28
CA CYS A 122 -26.89 1.16 -17.84
C CYS A 122 -25.93 0.53 -18.87
N TRP A 123 -24.81 1.17 -19.23
CA TRP A 123 -23.88 0.70 -20.26
C TRP A 123 -23.46 -0.77 -20.16
N PRO A 124 -23.28 -1.39 -18.97
CA PRO A 124 -22.89 -2.81 -18.90
C PRO A 124 -23.95 -3.75 -19.49
N HIS A 125 -25.20 -3.30 -19.58
CA HIS A 125 -26.32 -4.06 -20.15
C HIS A 125 -26.45 -3.87 -21.68
N HIS A 126 -25.61 -3.04 -22.29
CA HIS A 126 -25.63 -2.77 -23.73
C HIS A 126 -24.41 -3.43 -24.40
N PRO A 127 -24.58 -4.58 -25.09
CA PRO A 127 -23.44 -5.31 -25.70
C PRO A 127 -22.60 -4.45 -26.64
N ALA A 128 -23.24 -3.55 -27.41
CA ALA A 128 -22.52 -2.61 -28.26
C ALA A 128 -21.68 -1.60 -27.46
N ALA A 129 -22.17 -1.10 -26.32
CA ALA A 129 -21.40 -0.20 -25.47
C ALA A 129 -20.23 -0.93 -24.80
N VAL A 130 -20.46 -2.16 -24.31
CA VAL A 130 -19.42 -3.03 -23.75
C VAL A 130 -18.33 -3.26 -24.80
N ASN A 131 -18.68 -3.62 -26.03
CA ASN A 131 -17.72 -3.79 -27.12
C ASN A 131 -16.88 -2.53 -27.38
N GLU A 132 -17.55 -1.37 -27.48
CA GLU A 132 -16.87 -0.09 -27.77
C GLU A 132 -15.90 0.32 -26.64
N LEU A 133 -16.28 0.10 -25.38
CA LEU A 133 -15.42 0.39 -24.24
C LEU A 133 -14.28 -0.63 -24.12
N ALA A 134 -14.52 -1.90 -24.44
CA ALA A 134 -13.53 -2.96 -24.36
C ALA A 134 -12.31 -2.70 -25.24
N TRP A 135 -12.53 -2.37 -26.52
CA TRP A 135 -11.42 -2.10 -27.42
C TRP A 135 -10.75 -0.76 -27.08
N LEU A 136 -11.51 0.23 -26.60
CA LEU A 136 -10.95 1.51 -26.12
C LEU A 136 -10.01 1.30 -24.92
N TYR A 137 -10.40 0.41 -24.00
CA TYR A 137 -9.56 -0.02 -22.88
C TYR A 137 -8.29 -0.70 -23.39
N VAL A 138 -8.39 -1.64 -24.32
CA VAL A 138 -7.22 -2.33 -24.90
C VAL A 138 -6.25 -1.34 -25.55
N GLU A 139 -6.75 -0.38 -26.33
CA GLU A 139 -5.90 0.66 -26.93
C GLU A 139 -5.29 1.59 -25.88
N TRP A 140 -6.03 1.94 -24.82
CA TRP A 140 -5.49 2.70 -23.70
C TRP A 140 -4.38 1.91 -22.99
N PHE A 141 -4.61 0.63 -22.69
CA PHE A 141 -3.61 -0.24 -22.08
C PHE A 141 -2.35 -0.29 -22.94
N ASN A 142 -2.49 -0.50 -24.24
CA ASN A 142 -1.35 -0.57 -25.15
C ASN A 142 -0.60 0.76 -25.25
N ALA A 143 -1.28 1.89 -25.17
CA ALA A 143 -0.66 3.21 -25.20
C ALA A 143 0.07 3.59 -23.90
N TYR A 144 -0.42 3.16 -22.74
CA TYR A 144 0.07 3.64 -21.44
C TYR A 144 0.78 2.59 -20.59
N LEU A 145 0.37 1.33 -20.71
CA LEU A 145 0.77 0.24 -19.84
C LEU A 145 1.51 -0.90 -20.56
N ALA A 146 1.56 -0.96 -21.89
CA ALA A 146 2.34 -1.98 -22.57
C ALA A 146 3.85 -1.68 -22.54
N GLU A 147 4.69 -2.71 -22.54
CA GLU A 147 6.16 -2.56 -22.54
C GLU A 147 6.68 -1.85 -23.80
N GLU A 148 6.11 -2.16 -24.97
CA GLU A 148 6.51 -1.61 -26.27
C GLU A 148 5.75 -0.32 -26.68
N ARG A 149 5.09 0.34 -25.73
CA ARG A 149 4.26 1.53 -25.98
C ARG A 149 5.03 2.67 -26.64
N ARG A 150 4.39 3.37 -27.57
CA ARG A 150 4.96 4.53 -28.26
C ARG A 150 4.15 5.77 -27.94
N THR A 151 4.80 6.93 -27.88
CA THR A 151 4.11 8.22 -27.66
C THR A 151 3.02 8.48 -28.71
N ARG A 152 3.20 7.97 -29.93
CA ARG A 152 2.20 8.05 -30.98
C ARG A 152 0.90 7.34 -30.63
N ASP A 153 0.96 6.20 -29.92
CA ASP A 153 -0.22 5.41 -29.59
C ASP A 153 -1.13 6.19 -28.63
N ALA A 154 -0.55 6.92 -27.68
CA ALA A 154 -1.28 7.85 -26.82
C ALA A 154 -1.89 9.03 -27.61
N ALA A 155 -1.16 9.57 -28.60
CA ALA A 155 -1.68 10.63 -29.45
C ALA A 155 -2.87 10.14 -30.31
N ASP A 156 -2.74 8.97 -30.94
CA ASP A 156 -3.80 8.34 -31.73
C ASP A 156 -5.02 7.99 -30.83
N TRP A 157 -4.78 7.58 -29.58
CA TRP A 157 -5.86 7.35 -28.60
C TRP A 157 -6.68 8.61 -28.31
N HIS A 158 -6.03 9.74 -28.05
CA HIS A 158 -6.72 11.00 -27.78
C HIS A 158 -7.41 11.60 -29.01
N ASP A 159 -6.76 11.54 -30.19
CA ASP A 159 -7.23 12.24 -31.38
C ASP A 159 -8.26 11.42 -32.18
N ARG A 160 -8.12 10.09 -32.19
CA ARG A 160 -8.91 9.19 -33.05
C ARG A 160 -9.85 8.30 -32.27
N TRP A 161 -9.33 7.59 -31.27
CA TRP A 161 -10.06 6.48 -30.66
C TRP A 161 -11.11 6.95 -29.66
N LEU A 162 -10.72 7.75 -28.66
CA LEU A 162 -11.65 8.26 -27.66
C LEU A 162 -12.81 9.07 -28.30
N PRO A 163 -12.57 10.06 -29.19
CA PRO A 163 -13.66 10.82 -29.81
C PRO A 163 -14.58 9.95 -30.67
N GLY A 164 -14.01 8.95 -31.36
CA GLY A 164 -14.75 8.00 -32.18
C GLY A 164 -15.70 7.13 -31.36
N VAL A 165 -15.25 6.60 -30.22
CA VAL A 165 -16.08 5.82 -29.28
C VAL A 165 -17.20 6.67 -28.72
N ILE A 166 -16.88 7.85 -28.20
CA ILE A 166 -17.85 8.80 -27.63
C ILE A 166 -18.99 9.07 -28.63
N THR A 167 -18.63 9.30 -29.90
CA THR A 167 -19.62 9.53 -30.96
C THR A 167 -20.53 8.32 -31.19
N ARG A 168 -19.99 7.10 -31.18
CA ARG A 168 -20.78 5.87 -31.37
C ARG A 168 -21.61 5.51 -30.14
N MET A 169 -21.11 5.77 -28.93
CA MET A 169 -21.87 5.55 -27.69
C MET A 169 -23.16 6.38 -27.65
N LYS A 170 -23.14 7.62 -28.15
CA LYS A 170 -24.36 8.44 -28.31
C LYS A 170 -25.41 7.76 -29.20
N VAL A 171 -24.99 6.99 -30.19
CA VAL A 171 -25.91 6.21 -31.05
C VAL A 171 -26.42 4.97 -30.32
N VAL A 172 -25.55 4.26 -29.59
CA VAL A 172 -25.91 3.05 -28.83
C VAL A 172 -27.00 3.33 -27.80
N PHE A 173 -26.97 4.49 -27.15
CA PHE A 173 -27.95 4.85 -26.12
C PHE A 173 -29.21 5.54 -26.65
N ARG A 174 -29.34 5.74 -27.97
CA ARG A 174 -30.55 6.32 -28.55
C ARG A 174 -31.74 5.39 -28.34
N GLY A 175 -32.76 5.86 -27.62
CA GLY A 175 -33.94 5.06 -27.29
C GLY A 175 -33.69 3.99 -26.22
N CYS A 176 -32.67 4.17 -25.39
CA CYS A 176 -32.41 3.29 -24.26
C CYS A 176 -33.63 3.27 -23.31
N PRO A 177 -34.21 2.09 -23.00
CA PRO A 177 -35.36 1.98 -22.10
C PRO A 177 -35.00 2.19 -20.62
N HIS A 178 -33.71 2.26 -20.29
CA HIS A 178 -33.20 2.51 -18.94
C HIS A 178 -32.85 3.99 -18.71
N ASP A 179 -33.45 4.91 -19.46
CA ASP A 179 -33.27 6.33 -19.22
C ASP A 179 -34.07 6.73 -17.96
N PRO A 180 -33.46 7.22 -16.88
CA PRO A 180 -34.18 7.58 -15.65
C PRO A 180 -34.89 8.95 -15.78
N GLY A 181 -35.36 9.27 -16.99
CA GLY A 181 -36.00 10.53 -17.35
C GLY A 181 -37.52 10.46 -17.54
N GLU A 182 -38.17 9.39 -17.08
CA GLU A 182 -39.64 9.29 -16.96
C GLU A 182 -40.03 9.10 -15.49
#